data_AF-A0A2W5ZKH1-F1
#
_entry.id   AF-A0A2W5ZKH1-F1
#
_cell.length_a   1.000
_cell.length_b   1.000
_cell.length_c   1.000
_cell.angle_alpha   90.00
_cell.angle_beta   90.00
_cell.angle_gamma   90.00
#
_symmetry.space_group_name_H-M   'P 1'
#
loop_
_entity.id
_entity.type
_entity.pdbx_description
1 polymer ?
#
loop_
_entity_poly.entity_id
_entity_poly.type
_entity_poly.pdbx_seq_one_letter_code
_entity_poly.pdbx_strand_id
1 'polypeptide(L)'
;MNSTPVSEQRSAAWLLVAAAGLRAAFGVVVAIDAALKWRPGFAAHYVGYLQNAANGQPPWLMPWFNLWLRIVVPNAHFFISATRLIETAIAIGLLLGFARRVTYLVGAAFSLLIWSTAEGFGGPYTAGATNLGPALVYALVFIAAALFDRLLGSTPYSLDYFISRRFPRWGALAEWAPKRIWQQTPPALDWDHQLAAIGAIVVALVFALATLGSATRASPPTPENAAAAVSPLSMVSGAPVAHPAPAMLPPLIGNGDTVAVTLVAGDATVEIASGVQYLAWTFGGSVPGPVLHVRQGQTVNVTFVNNGMMLHSIDFHAAQVAPNVAYRSVNPGEKVQFSFIALVPGAFVYHCGTPPVLQHMGNGMYGAIIVDPAEPLPVADVNYVLVQSEWYTQQVSGTQMTGDYQKMLDVRPDEVVFNGVAFQYNDHPLTAKVGQRVRLYVVDAGPNLVSAFHIIGGMFAAVYPDADAHHTLTGASTYPISPGQGVVFDAVFQQPGKYPFVDHSMRAMEIGAAGLLEVTP
;
A
#
# COMPACT_ATOMS: atom_id res chain seq x y z
N MET A 1 -14.52 -9.49 -67.90
CA MET A 1 -14.43 -8.56 -66.76
C MET A 1 -15.62 -8.87 -65.85
N ASN A 2 -15.42 -9.63 -64.78
CA ASN A 2 -16.49 -9.90 -63.82
C ASN A 2 -16.63 -8.69 -62.89
N SER A 3 -17.72 -7.93 -63.04
CA SER A 3 -18.09 -6.89 -62.08
C SER A 3 -18.61 -7.56 -60.80
N THR A 4 -17.91 -7.34 -59.68
CA THR A 4 -18.40 -7.70 -58.34
C THR A 4 -19.75 -7.00 -58.07
N PRO A 5 -20.78 -7.70 -57.54
CA PRO A 5 -22.10 -7.14 -57.29
C PRO A 5 -22.07 -5.94 -56.32
N VAL A 6 -22.96 -4.96 -56.54
CA VAL A 6 -23.07 -3.70 -55.78
C VAL A 6 -23.21 -3.93 -54.26
N SER A 7 -23.80 -5.05 -53.84
CA SER A 7 -23.91 -5.44 -52.43
C SER A 7 -22.56 -5.78 -51.78
N GLU A 8 -21.65 -6.46 -52.50
CA GLU A 8 -20.30 -6.76 -52.01
C GLU A 8 -19.46 -5.49 -51.87
N GLN A 9 -19.60 -4.55 -52.81
CA GLN A 9 -18.92 -3.24 -52.73
C GLN A 9 -19.41 -2.41 -51.54
N ARG A 10 -20.71 -2.45 -51.22
CA ARG A 10 -21.29 -1.78 -50.05
C ARG A 10 -20.80 -2.37 -48.74
N SER A 11 -20.74 -3.70 -48.62
CA SER A 11 -20.22 -4.39 -47.43
C SER A 11 -18.73 -4.10 -47.21
N ALA A 12 -17.93 -4.06 -48.27
CA ALA A 12 -16.52 -3.72 -48.17
C ALA A 12 -16.27 -2.26 -47.74
N ALA A 13 -17.09 -1.32 -48.21
CA ALA A 13 -16.98 0.09 -47.84
C ALA A 13 -17.31 0.34 -46.35
N TRP A 14 -18.31 -0.38 -45.80
CA TRP A 14 -18.61 -0.35 -44.37
C TRP A 14 -17.44 -0.85 -43.51
N LEU A 15 -16.78 -1.91 -43.93
CA LEU A 15 -15.62 -2.46 -43.24
C LEU A 15 -14.45 -1.47 -43.18
N LEU A 16 -14.24 -0.67 -44.23
CA LEU A 16 -13.21 0.38 -44.27
C LEU A 16 -13.47 1.50 -43.27
N VAL A 17 -14.72 1.96 -43.15
CA VAL A 17 -15.11 2.99 -42.17
C VAL A 17 -15.03 2.45 -40.75
N ALA A 18 -15.54 1.23 -40.52
CA ALA A 18 -15.50 0.60 -39.21
C ALA A 18 -14.05 0.41 -38.73
N ALA A 19 -13.15 -0.05 -39.60
CA ALA A 19 -11.72 -0.20 -39.28
C ALA A 19 -11.05 1.14 -38.96
N ALA A 20 -11.34 2.20 -39.73
CA ALA A 20 -10.83 3.54 -39.45
C ALA A 20 -11.37 4.13 -38.15
N GLY A 21 -12.65 3.88 -37.86
CA GLY A 21 -13.31 4.29 -36.63
C GLY A 21 -12.75 3.60 -35.39
N LEU A 22 -12.55 2.28 -35.45
CA LEU A 22 -11.90 1.49 -34.40
C LEU A 22 -10.48 1.98 -34.13
N ARG A 23 -9.70 2.23 -35.18
CA ARG A 23 -8.35 2.80 -35.08
C ARG A 23 -8.37 4.15 -34.36
N ALA A 24 -9.24 5.07 -34.78
CA ALA A 24 -9.33 6.40 -34.18
C ALA A 24 -9.84 6.34 -32.73
N ALA A 25 -10.84 5.51 -32.43
CA ALA A 25 -11.34 5.31 -31.07
C ALA A 25 -10.24 4.79 -30.14
N PHE A 26 -9.47 3.79 -30.59
CA PHE A 26 -8.29 3.32 -29.86
C PHE A 26 -7.23 4.41 -29.72
N GLY A 27 -7.02 5.23 -30.75
CA GLY A 27 -6.15 6.41 -30.69
C GLY A 27 -6.56 7.43 -29.62
N VAL A 28 -7.86 7.63 -29.38
CA VAL A 28 -8.34 8.51 -28.30
C VAL A 28 -8.01 7.92 -26.93
N VAL A 29 -8.18 6.60 -26.75
CA VAL A 29 -7.81 5.91 -25.50
C VAL A 29 -6.32 6.10 -25.21
N VAL A 30 -5.46 5.85 -26.20
CA VAL A 30 -4.01 6.04 -26.07
C VAL A 30 -3.64 7.53 -25.87
N ALA A 31 -4.38 8.47 -26.46
CA ALA A 31 -4.16 9.90 -26.25
C ALA A 31 -4.47 10.36 -24.81
N ILE A 32 -5.55 9.83 -24.22
CA ILE A 32 -5.90 10.10 -22.82
C ILE A 32 -4.80 9.56 -21.90
N ASP A 33 -4.36 8.33 -22.14
CA ASP A 33 -3.29 7.68 -21.39
C ASP A 33 -1.96 8.46 -21.49
N ALA A 34 -1.57 8.86 -22.70
CA ALA A 34 -0.41 9.73 -22.92
C ALA A 34 -0.54 11.05 -22.14
N ALA A 35 -1.70 11.70 -22.15
CA ALA A 35 -1.94 12.93 -21.42
C ALA A 35 -1.81 12.76 -19.89
N LEU A 36 -2.21 11.60 -19.34
CA LEU A 36 -2.02 11.28 -17.92
C LEU A 36 -0.54 11.18 -17.56
N LYS A 37 0.30 10.64 -18.44
CA LYS A 37 1.75 10.52 -18.22
C LYS A 37 2.51 11.84 -18.24
N TRP A 38 1.94 12.88 -18.86
CA TRP A 38 2.48 14.24 -18.79
C TRP A 38 2.20 14.94 -17.45
N ARG A 39 1.37 14.36 -16.57
CA ARG A 39 1.13 14.93 -15.23
C ARG A 39 2.37 14.80 -14.33
N PRO A 40 2.55 15.71 -13.35
CA PRO A 40 3.69 15.66 -12.42
C PRO A 40 3.77 14.36 -11.60
N GLY A 41 2.61 13.83 -11.17
CA GLY A 41 2.55 12.62 -10.35
C GLY A 41 3.14 11.38 -11.01
N PHE A 42 2.99 11.22 -12.33
CA PHE A 42 3.57 10.09 -13.05
C PHE A 42 5.10 10.05 -12.94
N ALA A 43 5.76 11.20 -13.10
CA ALA A 43 7.21 11.28 -12.99
C ALA A 43 7.70 11.09 -11.53
N ALA A 44 6.94 11.59 -10.56
CA ALA A 44 7.27 11.49 -9.14
C ALA A 44 7.23 10.04 -8.62
N HIS A 45 6.39 9.18 -9.21
CA HIS A 45 6.16 7.81 -8.74
C HIS A 45 6.63 6.73 -9.72
N TYR A 46 7.30 7.10 -10.82
CA TYR A 46 7.70 6.18 -11.89
C TYR A 46 8.52 4.96 -11.40
N VAL A 47 9.50 5.21 -10.53
CA VAL A 47 10.33 4.16 -9.92
C VAL A 47 9.54 3.31 -8.92
N GLY A 48 8.62 3.94 -8.18
CA GLY A 48 7.72 3.24 -7.26
C GLY A 48 6.79 2.26 -7.99
N TYR A 49 6.28 2.62 -9.17
CA TYR A 49 5.46 1.71 -9.99
C TYR A 49 6.24 0.46 -10.42
N LEU A 50 7.50 0.64 -10.84
CA LEU A 50 8.41 -0.45 -11.23
C LEU A 50 8.71 -1.41 -10.07
N GLN A 51 8.96 -0.86 -8.88
CA GLN A 51 9.27 -1.64 -7.68
C GLN A 51 8.02 -2.37 -7.17
N ASN A 52 6.87 -1.70 -7.18
CA ASN A 52 5.59 -2.31 -6.80
C ASN A 52 5.16 -3.40 -7.77
N ALA A 53 5.43 -3.27 -9.07
CA ALA A 53 5.13 -4.30 -10.06
C ALA A 53 5.96 -5.60 -9.88
N ALA A 54 7.16 -5.50 -9.29
CA ALA A 54 7.98 -6.64 -8.92
C ALA A 54 7.47 -7.34 -7.65
N ASN A 55 6.85 -6.58 -6.73
CA ASN A 55 6.29 -7.10 -5.48
C ASN A 55 5.03 -7.95 -5.79
N GLY A 56 5.05 -9.22 -5.40
CA GLY A 56 3.95 -10.17 -5.65
C GLY A 56 4.12 -11.04 -6.91
N GLN A 57 5.24 -10.91 -7.63
CA GLN A 57 5.52 -11.76 -8.79
C GLN A 57 6.15 -13.10 -8.40
N PRO A 58 5.87 -14.19 -9.15
CA PRO A 58 6.50 -15.48 -8.94
C PRO A 58 8.03 -15.40 -8.91
N PRO A 59 8.72 -16.20 -8.07
CA PRO A 59 10.19 -16.15 -7.93
C PRO A 59 10.96 -16.31 -9.25
N TRP A 60 10.42 -17.07 -10.21
CA TRP A 60 11.05 -17.29 -11.50
C TRP A 60 11.08 -16.03 -12.40
N LEU A 61 10.28 -15.01 -12.11
CA LEU A 61 10.28 -13.72 -12.82
C LEU A 61 11.23 -12.69 -12.18
N MET A 62 11.72 -12.91 -10.97
CA MET A 62 12.56 -11.94 -10.26
C MET A 62 13.86 -11.56 -11.00
N PRO A 63 14.60 -12.47 -11.67
CA PRO A 63 15.76 -12.09 -12.47
C PRO A 63 15.44 -11.08 -13.59
N TRP A 64 14.24 -11.17 -14.16
CA TRP A 64 13.76 -10.27 -15.21
C TRP A 64 13.44 -8.88 -14.66
N PHE A 65 12.68 -8.78 -13.58
CA PHE A 65 12.40 -7.50 -12.93
C PHE A 65 13.68 -6.82 -12.41
N ASN A 66 14.61 -7.61 -11.85
CA ASN A 66 15.91 -7.09 -11.39
C ASN A 66 16.77 -6.53 -12.53
N LEU A 67 16.73 -7.16 -13.71
CA LEU A 67 17.39 -6.62 -14.91
C LEU A 67 16.85 -5.24 -15.26
N TRP A 68 15.51 -5.10 -15.31
CA TRP A 68 14.87 -3.84 -15.68
C TRP A 68 15.03 -2.75 -14.62
N LEU A 69 14.92 -3.09 -13.34
CA LEU A 69 15.20 -2.14 -12.25
C LEU A 69 16.64 -1.61 -12.33
N ARG A 70 17.64 -2.46 -12.62
CA ARG A 70 19.03 -2.03 -12.81
C ARG A 70 19.24 -1.09 -14.00
N ILE A 71 18.44 -1.25 -15.05
CA ILE A 71 18.52 -0.40 -16.26
C ILE A 71 17.77 0.92 -16.04
N VAL A 72 16.57 0.86 -15.45
CA VAL A 72 15.63 1.98 -15.41
C VAL A 72 15.88 2.91 -14.22
N VAL A 73 16.17 2.39 -13.02
CA VAL A 73 16.34 3.21 -11.81
C VAL A 73 17.46 4.25 -11.97
N PRO A 74 18.67 3.90 -12.48
CA PRO A 74 19.72 4.90 -12.69
C PRO A 74 19.40 5.91 -13.80
N ASN A 75 18.45 5.59 -14.69
CA ASN A 75 18.14 6.35 -15.90
C ASN A 75 16.67 6.82 -15.92
N ALA A 76 16.02 6.97 -14.76
CA ALA A 76 14.57 7.15 -14.67
C ALA A 76 14.05 8.32 -15.51
N HIS A 77 14.76 9.45 -15.54
CA HIS A 77 14.39 10.62 -16.36
C HIS A 77 14.34 10.33 -17.87
N PHE A 78 15.27 9.52 -18.38
CA PHE A 78 15.28 9.09 -19.77
C PHE A 78 14.04 8.24 -20.07
N PHE A 79 13.75 7.27 -19.22
CA PHE A 79 12.61 6.36 -19.40
C PHE A 79 11.26 7.07 -19.27
N ILE A 80 11.10 7.98 -18.30
CA ILE A 80 9.91 8.84 -18.18
C ILE A 80 9.68 9.64 -19.47
N SER A 81 10.74 10.27 -19.98
CA SER A 81 10.66 11.08 -21.20
C SER A 81 10.39 10.24 -22.43
N ALA A 82 11.03 9.07 -22.54
CA ALA A 82 10.82 8.12 -23.62
C ALA A 82 9.37 7.59 -23.64
N THR A 83 8.84 7.17 -22.50
CA THR A 83 7.44 6.71 -22.37
C THR A 83 6.46 7.80 -22.83
N ARG A 84 6.63 9.05 -22.35
CA ARG A 84 5.79 10.19 -22.75
C ARG A 84 5.81 10.42 -24.26
N LEU A 85 7.00 10.46 -24.85
CA LEU A 85 7.17 10.75 -26.27
C LEU A 85 6.64 9.62 -27.16
N ILE A 86 6.93 8.37 -26.81
CA ILE A 86 6.53 7.19 -27.57
C ILE A 86 5.00 7.05 -27.58
N GLU A 87 4.35 7.17 -26.43
CA GLU A 87 2.88 7.06 -26.38
C GLU A 87 2.17 8.20 -27.06
N THR A 88 2.68 9.42 -26.93
CA THR A 88 2.15 10.58 -27.65
C THR A 88 2.26 10.35 -29.17
N ALA A 89 3.39 9.83 -29.64
CA ALA A 89 3.59 9.51 -31.06
C ALA A 89 2.67 8.38 -31.55
N ILE A 90 2.46 7.35 -30.73
CA ILE A 90 1.52 6.26 -31.03
C ILE A 90 0.08 6.80 -31.11
N ALA A 91 -0.34 7.62 -30.15
CA ALA A 91 -1.66 8.25 -30.14
C ALA A 91 -1.91 9.08 -31.41
N ILE A 92 -0.94 9.92 -31.79
CA ILE A 92 -1.01 10.73 -33.02
C ILE A 92 -1.10 9.84 -34.26
N GLY A 93 -0.27 8.79 -34.35
CA GLY A 93 -0.31 7.83 -35.45
C GLY A 93 -1.64 7.10 -35.57
N LEU A 94 -2.23 6.71 -34.44
CA LEU A 94 -3.54 6.07 -34.33
C LEU A 94 -4.71 7.01 -34.58
N LEU A 95 -4.59 8.32 -34.35
CA LEU A 95 -5.65 9.27 -34.66
C LEU A 95 -5.62 9.68 -36.13
N LEU A 96 -4.44 10.04 -36.64
CA LEU A 96 -4.27 10.52 -38.01
C LEU A 96 -4.21 9.41 -39.05
N GLY A 97 -3.86 8.19 -38.65
CA GLY A 97 -3.60 7.10 -39.57
C GLY A 97 -2.32 7.38 -40.34
N PHE A 98 -1.27 7.70 -39.59
CA PHE A 98 0.03 8.13 -40.08
C PHE A 98 1.08 7.07 -39.76
N ALA A 99 1.91 6.71 -40.74
CA ALA A 99 2.91 5.65 -40.64
C ALA A 99 2.35 4.36 -40.02
N ARG A 100 1.13 3.96 -40.40
CA ARG A 100 0.32 2.96 -39.69
C ARG A 100 1.06 1.64 -39.46
N ARG A 101 1.84 1.18 -40.43
CA ARG A 101 2.72 0.00 -40.28
C ARG A 101 3.68 0.14 -39.11
N VAL A 102 4.37 1.27 -39.02
CA VAL A 102 5.32 1.56 -37.94
C VAL A 102 4.57 1.78 -36.62
N THR A 103 3.49 2.57 -36.62
CA THR A 103 2.67 2.83 -35.43
C THR A 103 2.13 1.54 -34.81
N TYR A 104 1.66 0.58 -35.62
CA TYR A 104 1.13 -0.68 -35.10
C TYR A 104 2.24 -1.59 -34.58
N LEU A 105 3.39 -1.65 -35.25
CA LEU A 105 4.53 -2.46 -34.80
C LEU A 105 5.14 -1.89 -33.52
N VAL A 106 5.40 -0.59 -33.50
CA VAL A 106 5.94 0.10 -32.33
C VAL A 106 4.92 0.04 -31.19
N GLY A 107 3.64 0.26 -31.45
CA GLY A 107 2.57 0.13 -30.47
C GLY A 107 2.51 -1.27 -29.87
N ALA A 108 2.50 -2.32 -30.69
CA ALA A 108 2.50 -3.69 -30.19
C ALA A 108 3.75 -4.03 -29.37
N ALA A 109 4.94 -3.66 -29.87
CA ALA A 109 6.21 -3.91 -29.17
C ALA A 109 6.30 -3.11 -27.87
N PHE A 110 5.86 -1.85 -27.87
CA PHE A 110 5.88 -0.97 -26.72
C PHE A 110 4.89 -1.42 -25.65
N SER A 111 3.68 -1.87 -26.02
CA SER A 111 2.73 -2.49 -25.09
C SER A 111 3.32 -3.73 -24.42
N LEU A 112 4.10 -4.54 -25.14
CA LEU A 112 4.81 -5.70 -24.56
C LEU A 112 6.02 -5.31 -23.71
N LEU A 113 6.60 -4.13 -23.90
CA LEU A 113 7.77 -3.63 -23.16
C LEU A 113 7.38 -2.85 -21.88
N ILE A 114 6.24 -2.19 -21.86
CA ILE A 114 5.67 -1.61 -20.62
C ILE A 114 5.44 -2.71 -19.57
N TRP A 115 5.00 -3.87 -20.03
CA TRP A 115 4.82 -5.08 -19.23
C TRP A 115 6.12 -5.60 -18.60
N SER A 116 7.29 -5.34 -19.20
CA SER A 116 8.58 -5.72 -18.61
C SER A 116 9.12 -4.74 -17.59
N THR A 117 8.40 -3.65 -17.34
CA THR A 117 8.89 -2.55 -16.50
C THR A 117 7.82 -2.15 -15.46
N ALA A 118 6.78 -1.41 -15.83
CA ALA A 118 5.95 -0.70 -14.84
C ALA A 118 4.60 -1.35 -14.52
N GLU A 119 4.11 -2.31 -15.32
CA GLU A 119 2.70 -2.77 -15.23
C GLU A 119 2.49 -4.27 -14.93
N GLY A 120 3.56 -5.08 -14.79
CA GLY A 120 3.52 -6.43 -14.20
C GLY A 120 2.81 -7.56 -14.99
N PHE A 121 3.05 -8.83 -14.57
CA PHE A 121 2.32 -10.03 -15.04
C PHE A 121 1.05 -10.20 -14.17
N GLY A 122 -0.12 -10.37 -14.78
CA GLY A 122 -1.41 -10.40 -14.09
C GLY A 122 -1.51 -11.38 -12.90
N GLY A 123 -1.87 -10.83 -11.73
CA GLY A 123 -2.17 -11.41 -10.40
C GLY A 123 -2.60 -10.27 -9.45
N PRO A 124 -3.29 -10.50 -8.31
CA PRO A 124 -4.55 -9.80 -7.98
C PRO A 124 -4.44 -8.32 -7.54
N TYR A 125 -5.42 -7.57 -8.05
CA TYR A 125 -5.98 -6.23 -7.79
C TYR A 125 -5.45 -5.39 -6.61
N THR A 126 -4.58 -4.40 -6.89
CA THR A 126 -4.26 -3.30 -5.97
C THR A 126 -4.38 -1.92 -6.63
N ALA A 127 -4.64 -0.89 -5.82
CA ALA A 127 -4.75 0.49 -6.29
C ALA A 127 -3.37 1.01 -6.77
N GLY A 128 -3.30 1.40 -8.05
CA GLY A 128 -2.07 1.66 -8.78
C GLY A 128 -1.91 0.79 -10.03
N ALA A 129 -2.64 -0.33 -10.10
CA ALA A 129 -2.81 -1.08 -11.35
C ALA A 129 -3.82 -0.38 -12.25
N THR A 130 -3.41 0.06 -13.44
CA THR A 130 -4.28 0.75 -14.42
C THR A 130 -5.10 -0.18 -15.31
N ASN A 131 -4.93 -1.51 -15.30
CA ASN A 131 -5.99 -2.50 -15.65
C ASN A 131 -5.46 -3.94 -15.76
N LEU A 132 -6.41 -4.90 -15.74
CA LEU A 132 -6.28 -6.29 -16.18
C LEU A 132 -5.80 -6.41 -17.63
N GLY A 133 -4.68 -7.11 -17.86
CA GLY A 133 -4.28 -7.58 -19.19
C GLY A 133 -4.30 -6.59 -20.39
N PRO A 134 -4.00 -5.28 -20.27
CA PRO A 134 -4.08 -4.36 -21.40
C PRO A 134 -2.87 -4.53 -22.31
N ALA A 135 -1.69 -4.92 -21.83
CA ALA A 135 -0.51 -5.10 -22.70
C ALA A 135 -0.77 -6.15 -23.79
N LEU A 136 -1.27 -7.33 -23.42
CA LEU A 136 -1.65 -8.37 -24.38
C LEU A 136 -2.86 -7.94 -25.19
N VAL A 137 -3.90 -7.36 -24.59
CA VAL A 137 -5.08 -6.91 -25.33
C VAL A 137 -4.72 -5.78 -26.30
N TYR A 138 -3.90 -4.81 -25.93
CA TYR A 138 -3.42 -3.70 -26.76
C TYR A 138 -2.46 -4.20 -27.83
N ALA A 139 -1.54 -5.10 -27.51
CA ALA A 139 -0.72 -5.76 -28.51
C ALA A 139 -1.59 -6.53 -29.51
N LEU A 140 -2.61 -7.26 -29.04
CA LEU A 140 -3.58 -7.95 -29.89
C LEU A 140 -4.46 -6.98 -30.69
N VAL A 141 -4.82 -5.82 -30.15
CA VAL A 141 -5.55 -4.75 -30.85
C VAL A 141 -4.67 -4.12 -31.92
N PHE A 142 -3.38 -3.88 -31.65
CA PHE A 142 -2.41 -3.41 -32.66
C PHE A 142 -2.17 -4.46 -33.73
N ILE A 143 -2.06 -5.74 -33.37
CA ILE A 143 -1.93 -6.87 -34.31
C ILE A 143 -3.19 -7.01 -35.16
N ALA A 144 -4.38 -6.91 -34.54
CA ALA A 144 -5.66 -6.93 -35.24
C ALA A 144 -5.78 -5.73 -36.19
N ALA A 145 -5.40 -4.52 -35.76
CA ALA A 145 -5.36 -3.33 -36.61
C ALA A 145 -4.39 -3.50 -37.81
N ALA A 146 -3.24 -4.12 -37.60
CA ALA A 146 -2.29 -4.46 -38.67
C ALA A 146 -2.84 -5.54 -39.61
N LEU A 147 -3.55 -6.54 -39.09
CA LEU A 147 -4.20 -7.58 -39.89
C LEU A 147 -5.34 -6.99 -40.73
N PHE A 148 -6.19 -6.15 -40.12
CA PHE A 148 -7.25 -5.42 -40.84
C PHE A 148 -6.67 -4.53 -41.93
N ASP A 149 -5.58 -3.80 -41.67
CA ASP A 149 -4.91 -2.98 -42.69
C ASP A 149 -4.34 -3.83 -43.83
N ARG A 150 -3.77 -5.01 -43.51
CA ARG A 150 -3.27 -5.96 -44.51
C ARG A 150 -4.39 -6.58 -45.36
N LEU A 151 -5.57 -6.80 -44.77
CA LEU A 151 -6.74 -7.38 -45.44
C LEU A 151 -7.52 -6.34 -46.26
N LEU A 152 -7.66 -5.11 -45.75
CA LEU A 152 -8.50 -4.06 -46.32
C LEU A 152 -7.74 -3.07 -47.23
N GLY A 153 -6.42 -2.92 -47.05
CA GLY A 153 -5.56 -2.04 -47.83
C GLY A 153 -5.68 -0.55 -47.45
N SER A 154 -5.14 0.32 -48.31
CA SER A 154 -5.08 1.78 -48.08
C SER A 154 -6.47 2.39 -47.96
N THR A 155 -6.76 3.07 -46.86
CA THR A 155 -8.10 3.65 -46.60
C THR A 155 -8.09 5.17 -46.79
N PRO A 156 -9.15 5.79 -47.38
CA PRO A 156 -9.23 7.24 -47.52
C PRO A 156 -9.34 8.00 -46.19
N TYR A 157 -9.56 7.28 -45.09
CA TYR A 157 -9.63 7.79 -43.72
C TYR A 157 -8.28 7.67 -42.99
N SER A 158 -7.18 7.86 -43.72
CA SER A 158 -5.82 7.84 -43.16
C SER A 158 -4.95 8.90 -43.84
N LEU A 159 -4.05 9.51 -43.07
CA LEU A 159 -3.09 10.46 -43.61
C LEU A 159 -2.14 9.80 -44.62
N ASP A 160 -1.80 8.52 -44.38
CA ASP A 160 -0.95 7.72 -45.27
C ASP A 160 -1.52 7.60 -46.69
N TYR A 161 -2.84 7.54 -46.85
CA TYR A 161 -3.49 7.51 -48.16
C TYR A 161 -3.23 8.78 -48.97
N PHE A 162 -3.38 9.95 -48.34
CA PHE A 162 -3.14 11.24 -49.01
C PHE A 162 -1.66 11.45 -49.32
N ILE A 163 -0.76 11.09 -48.40
CA ILE A 163 0.69 11.19 -48.61
C ILE A 163 1.12 10.25 -49.75
N SER A 164 0.64 9.01 -49.75
CA SER A 164 1.02 8.01 -50.77
C SER A 164 0.53 8.37 -52.17
N ARG A 165 -0.58 9.12 -52.28
CA ARG A 165 -1.05 9.67 -53.57
C ARG A 165 -0.08 10.71 -54.14
N ARG A 166 0.58 11.49 -53.30
CA ARG A 166 1.55 12.52 -53.70
C ARG A 166 2.99 12.02 -53.77
N PHE A 167 3.33 11.04 -52.94
CA PHE A 167 4.66 10.44 -52.77
C PHE A 167 4.55 8.90 -52.69
N PRO A 168 4.52 8.19 -53.83
CA PRO A 168 4.28 6.75 -53.88
C PRO A 168 5.29 5.88 -53.10
N ARG A 169 6.50 6.39 -52.84
CA ARG A 169 7.52 5.71 -52.03
C ARG A 169 7.14 5.61 -50.55
N TRP A 170 6.28 6.51 -50.04
CA TRP A 170 5.81 6.49 -48.66
C TRP A 170 4.95 5.26 -48.36
N GLY A 171 4.07 4.87 -49.29
CA GLY A 171 3.19 3.72 -49.12
C GLY A 171 3.92 2.41 -48.85
N ALA A 172 5.14 2.24 -49.39
CA ALA A 172 5.97 1.06 -49.12
C ALA A 172 6.49 0.98 -47.67
N LEU A 173 6.62 2.14 -47.00
CA LEU A 173 7.05 2.25 -45.60
C LEU A 173 5.86 2.24 -44.63
N ALA A 174 4.77 2.90 -45.00
CA ALA A 174 3.64 3.17 -44.12
C ALA A 174 2.57 2.07 -44.10
N GLU A 175 2.52 1.18 -45.11
CA GLU A 175 1.43 0.19 -45.26
C GLU A 175 1.97 -1.23 -45.49
N TRP A 176 1.17 -2.23 -45.12
CA TRP A 176 1.50 -3.66 -45.26
C TRP A 176 1.02 -4.29 -46.58
N ALA A 177 0.07 -3.63 -47.26
CA ALA A 177 -0.61 -4.19 -48.42
C ALA A 177 0.13 -3.88 -49.73
N PRO A 178 0.28 -4.88 -50.63
CA PRO A 178 0.78 -4.65 -51.98
C PRO A 178 -0.32 -4.02 -52.86
N LYS A 179 0.08 -3.14 -53.79
CA LYS A 179 -0.69 -2.51 -54.89
C LYS A 179 -2.21 -2.79 -55.00
N ARG A 180 -3.00 -1.71 -54.85
CA ARG A 180 -4.19 -1.32 -55.64
C ARG A 180 -5.46 -2.22 -55.62
N ILE A 181 -6.10 -2.40 -54.47
CA ILE A 181 -7.47 -2.96 -54.45
C ILE A 181 -8.55 -1.87 -54.64
N TRP A 182 -8.28 -0.60 -54.30
CA TRP A 182 -9.32 0.44 -54.24
C TRP A 182 -9.09 1.67 -55.12
N GLN A 183 -8.56 1.48 -56.34
CA GLN A 183 -8.56 2.57 -57.34
C GLN A 183 -9.96 2.88 -57.92
N GLN A 184 -11.03 2.26 -57.41
CA GLN A 184 -12.40 2.37 -57.94
C GLN A 184 -13.46 2.81 -56.90
N THR A 185 -13.11 3.04 -55.64
CA THR A 185 -14.08 3.46 -54.61
C THR A 185 -14.11 4.98 -54.50
N PRO A 186 -15.29 5.63 -54.45
CA PRO A 186 -15.39 7.07 -54.27
C PRO A 186 -14.70 7.53 -52.97
N PRO A 187 -14.15 8.76 -52.95
CA PRO A 187 -13.26 9.26 -51.89
C PRO A 187 -13.92 9.42 -50.51
N ALA A 188 -15.25 9.34 -50.42
CA ALA A 188 -16.02 9.33 -49.20
C ALA A 188 -17.36 8.60 -49.42
N LEU A 189 -17.88 7.94 -48.38
CA LEU A 189 -19.25 7.40 -48.36
C LEU A 189 -20.26 8.52 -48.14
N ASP A 190 -21.55 8.28 -48.45
CA ASP A 190 -22.63 9.25 -48.18
C ASP A 190 -22.72 9.59 -46.67
N TRP A 191 -23.14 10.81 -46.34
CA TRP A 191 -23.08 11.39 -44.98
C TRP A 191 -23.84 10.59 -43.92
N ASP A 192 -24.94 9.96 -44.30
CA ASP A 192 -25.74 9.04 -43.51
C ASP A 192 -24.93 7.85 -42.96
N HIS A 193 -23.97 7.34 -43.73
CA HIS A 193 -23.08 6.25 -43.31
C HIS A 193 -21.95 6.76 -42.40
N GLN A 194 -21.45 7.96 -42.67
CA GLN A 194 -20.45 8.61 -41.83
C GLN A 194 -21.03 8.98 -40.46
N LEU A 195 -22.26 9.47 -40.41
CA LEU A 195 -22.97 9.81 -39.16
C LEU A 195 -23.24 8.57 -38.29
N ALA A 196 -23.51 7.41 -38.89
CA ALA A 196 -23.67 6.16 -38.15
C ALA A 196 -22.34 5.67 -37.54
N ALA A 197 -21.24 5.76 -38.28
CA ALA A 197 -19.91 5.41 -37.77
C ALA A 197 -19.42 6.38 -36.68
N ILE A 198 -19.62 7.69 -36.89
CA ILE A 198 -19.38 8.72 -35.87
C ILE A 198 -20.26 8.46 -34.64
N GLY A 199 -21.54 8.11 -34.83
CA GLY A 199 -22.44 7.73 -33.75
C GLY A 199 -21.94 6.52 -32.95
N ALA A 200 -21.45 5.47 -33.62
CA ALA A 200 -20.89 4.30 -32.95
C ALA A 200 -19.59 4.62 -32.18
N ILE A 201 -18.73 5.47 -32.74
CA ILE A 201 -17.50 5.96 -32.07
C ILE A 201 -17.87 6.83 -30.87
N VAL A 202 -18.87 7.71 -30.97
CA VAL A 202 -19.36 8.53 -29.86
C VAL A 202 -19.97 7.64 -28.77
N VAL A 203 -20.74 6.62 -29.12
CA VAL A 203 -21.29 5.67 -28.14
C VAL A 203 -20.18 4.88 -27.45
N ALA A 204 -19.17 4.41 -28.19
CA ALA A 204 -18.01 3.73 -27.60
C ALA A 204 -17.18 4.66 -26.70
N LEU A 205 -17.00 5.93 -27.09
CA LEU A 205 -16.35 6.97 -26.29
C LEU A 205 -17.16 7.32 -25.04
N VAL A 206 -18.48 7.42 -25.15
CA VAL A 206 -19.39 7.65 -24.02
C VAL A 206 -19.35 6.46 -23.07
N PHE A 207 -19.31 5.22 -23.57
CA PHE A 207 -19.16 4.03 -22.72
C PHE A 207 -17.79 4.00 -22.04
N ALA A 208 -16.70 4.30 -22.74
CA ALA A 208 -15.36 4.37 -22.17
C ALA A 208 -15.22 5.52 -21.14
N LEU A 209 -15.82 6.68 -21.41
CA LEU A 209 -15.84 7.81 -20.47
C LEU A 209 -16.81 7.56 -19.30
N ALA A 210 -17.89 6.80 -19.50
CA ALA A 210 -18.81 6.40 -18.44
C ALA A 210 -18.21 5.33 -17.53
N THR A 211 -17.38 4.40 -18.05
CA THR A 211 -16.64 3.45 -17.20
C THR A 211 -15.52 4.15 -16.40
N LEU A 212 -14.86 5.15 -16.98
CA LEU A 212 -13.99 6.08 -16.24
C LEU A 212 -14.77 6.92 -15.21
N GLY A 213 -15.97 7.37 -15.55
CA GLY A 213 -16.87 8.11 -14.66
C GLY A 213 -17.38 7.28 -13.49
N SER A 214 -17.71 6.00 -13.71
CA SER A 214 -18.11 5.04 -12.66
C SER A 214 -16.96 4.69 -11.71
N ALA A 215 -15.70 4.71 -12.17
CA ALA A 215 -14.54 4.62 -11.30
C ALA A 215 -14.38 5.87 -10.40
N THR A 216 -14.90 7.02 -10.82
CA THR A 216 -14.91 8.28 -10.03
C THR A 216 -16.23 8.58 -9.31
N ARG A 217 -17.27 7.78 -9.54
CA ARG A 217 -18.60 7.87 -8.91
C ARG A 217 -19.00 6.54 -8.28
N ALA A 218 -18.08 5.92 -7.55
CA ALA A 218 -18.50 4.97 -6.53
C ALA A 218 -19.51 5.71 -5.64
N SER A 219 -20.75 5.22 -5.58
CA SER A 219 -21.74 5.72 -4.63
C SER A 219 -21.12 5.67 -3.23
N PRO A 220 -21.41 6.66 -2.34
CA PRO A 220 -21.06 6.50 -0.94
C PRO A 220 -21.63 5.17 -0.45
N PRO A 221 -20.86 4.41 0.37
CA PRO A 221 -21.27 3.07 0.79
C PRO A 221 -22.66 3.14 1.42
N THR A 222 -23.54 2.20 1.05
CA THR A 222 -24.81 1.99 1.76
C THR A 222 -24.52 1.71 3.23
N PRO A 223 -25.44 1.98 4.17
CA PRO A 223 -25.25 1.62 5.58
C PRO A 223 -24.85 0.16 5.80
N GLU A 224 -25.31 -0.76 4.94
CA GLU A 224 -24.90 -2.17 4.93
C GLU A 224 -23.46 -2.40 4.42
N ASN A 225 -23.02 -1.69 3.37
CA ASN A 225 -21.64 -1.77 2.91
C ASN A 225 -20.67 -1.00 3.83
N ALA A 226 -21.16 0.03 4.51
CA ALA A 226 -20.45 0.71 5.58
C ALA A 226 -20.29 -0.26 6.75
N ALA A 227 -21.37 -0.92 7.21
CA ALA A 227 -21.32 -1.93 8.26
C ALA A 227 -20.42 -3.13 7.91
N ALA A 228 -20.45 -3.63 6.67
CA ALA A 228 -19.56 -4.69 6.20
C ALA A 228 -18.09 -4.23 6.02
N ALA A 229 -17.85 -2.94 5.79
CA ALA A 229 -16.52 -2.34 5.79
C ALA A 229 -16.01 -1.93 7.18
N VAL A 230 -16.84 -2.07 8.22
CA VAL A 230 -16.47 -1.94 9.64
C VAL A 230 -16.63 -3.25 10.41
N SER A 231 -16.98 -4.37 9.74
CA SER A 231 -16.89 -5.67 10.39
C SER A 231 -15.44 -5.90 10.77
N PRO A 232 -15.10 -5.99 12.07
CA PRO A 232 -13.72 -6.23 12.48
C PRO A 232 -13.22 -7.49 11.81
N LEU A 233 -11.97 -7.48 11.37
CA LEU A 233 -11.25 -8.63 10.83
C LEU A 233 -11.33 -9.84 11.78
N SER A 234 -11.56 -9.60 13.08
CA SER A 234 -11.80 -10.66 14.07
C SER A 234 -13.08 -11.49 13.83
N MET A 235 -14.04 -11.00 13.04
CA MET A 235 -15.26 -11.74 12.68
C MET A 235 -15.02 -12.78 11.56
N VAL A 236 -13.80 -12.82 10.99
CA VAL A 236 -13.41 -13.80 9.96
C VAL A 236 -13.36 -15.23 10.52
N SER A 237 -13.08 -15.38 11.81
CA SER A 237 -12.97 -16.66 12.50
C SER A 237 -13.62 -16.59 13.89
N GLY A 238 -14.42 -17.59 14.23
CA GLY A 238 -14.97 -17.74 15.59
C GLY A 238 -14.03 -18.44 16.57
N ALA A 239 -12.82 -18.83 16.14
CA ALA A 239 -11.83 -19.44 17.01
C ALA A 239 -11.05 -18.35 17.80
N PRO A 240 -10.55 -18.66 19.00
CA PRO A 240 -9.65 -17.76 19.71
C PRO A 240 -8.36 -17.50 18.92
N VAL A 241 -7.72 -16.35 19.15
CA VAL A 241 -6.38 -16.05 18.63
C VAL A 241 -5.40 -17.16 19.00
N ALA A 242 -4.67 -17.69 18.01
CA ALA A 242 -3.82 -18.87 18.20
C ALA A 242 -2.55 -18.55 19.00
N HIS A 243 -1.97 -17.37 18.77
CA HIS A 243 -0.70 -16.95 19.36
C HIS A 243 -0.80 -15.54 19.96
N PRO A 244 -1.33 -15.40 21.19
CA PRO A 244 -1.42 -14.09 21.83
C PRO A 244 -0.03 -13.52 22.15
N ALA A 245 0.13 -12.22 21.94
CA ALA A 245 1.31 -11.49 22.35
C ALA A 245 1.38 -11.40 23.90
N PRO A 246 2.54 -11.69 24.51
CA PRO A 246 2.69 -11.58 25.95
C PRO A 246 2.61 -10.10 26.38
N ALA A 247 1.85 -9.83 27.44
CA ALA A 247 1.78 -8.50 28.04
C ALA A 247 2.74 -8.33 29.24
N MET A 248 3.31 -9.39 29.80
CA MET A 248 4.13 -9.28 31.01
C MET A 248 5.38 -8.44 30.72
N LEU A 249 5.72 -7.50 31.62
CA LEU A 249 6.98 -6.76 31.54
C LEU A 249 8.15 -7.76 31.57
N PRO A 250 9.02 -7.79 30.55
CA PRO A 250 10.18 -8.67 30.56
C PRO A 250 11.15 -8.29 31.70
N PRO A 251 12.03 -9.21 32.12
CA PRO A 251 13.06 -8.89 33.09
C PRO A 251 13.99 -7.78 32.57
N LEU A 252 14.59 -7.05 33.50
CA LEU A 252 15.63 -6.08 33.19
C LEU A 252 16.72 -6.69 32.32
N ILE A 253 17.12 -5.96 31.29
CA ILE A 253 18.21 -6.36 30.40
C ILE A 253 19.51 -6.17 31.17
N GLY A 254 20.03 -7.24 31.76
CA GLY A 254 21.29 -7.23 32.50
C GLY A 254 21.26 -6.40 33.80
N ASN A 255 22.33 -6.51 34.59
CA ASN A 255 22.41 -5.91 35.93
C ASN A 255 23.47 -4.81 36.07
N GLY A 256 24.30 -4.59 35.05
CA GLY A 256 25.39 -3.60 35.07
C GLY A 256 24.97 -2.22 34.55
N ASP A 257 25.87 -1.24 34.67
CA ASP A 257 25.64 0.14 34.22
C ASP A 257 25.58 0.29 32.69
N THR A 258 25.96 -0.75 31.95
CA THR A 258 25.92 -0.79 30.49
C THR A 258 25.28 -2.08 30.02
N VAL A 259 24.41 -1.97 29.01
CA VAL A 259 23.66 -3.08 28.43
C VAL A 259 23.80 -3.08 26.92
N ALA A 260 23.75 -4.26 26.32
CA ALA A 260 23.73 -4.41 24.87
C ALA A 260 22.34 -4.83 24.41
N VAL A 261 21.80 -4.10 23.44
CA VAL A 261 20.53 -4.40 22.79
C VAL A 261 20.80 -4.65 21.31
N THR A 262 20.30 -5.77 20.78
CA THR A 262 20.30 -6.02 19.35
C THR A 262 18.87 -6.06 18.85
N LEU A 263 18.54 -5.17 17.91
CA LEU A 263 17.26 -5.18 17.21
C LEU A 263 17.50 -5.50 15.74
N VAL A 264 16.73 -6.46 15.23
CA VAL A 264 16.83 -6.92 13.84
C VAL A 264 15.55 -6.52 13.13
N ALA A 265 15.62 -5.60 12.16
CA ALA A 265 14.51 -5.32 11.27
C ALA A 265 14.37 -6.43 10.23
N GLY A 266 13.14 -6.81 9.91
CA GLY A 266 12.86 -7.81 8.87
C GLY A 266 11.38 -7.93 8.54
N ASP A 267 11.11 -8.64 7.46
CA ASP A 267 9.76 -8.93 6.99
C ASP A 267 9.24 -10.23 7.62
N ALA A 268 8.03 -10.21 8.17
CA ALA A 268 7.39 -11.38 8.77
C ALA A 268 5.89 -11.41 8.48
N THR A 269 5.31 -12.61 8.45
CA THR A 269 3.84 -12.75 8.47
C THR A 269 3.39 -12.90 9.92
N VAL A 270 2.53 -12.00 10.39
CA VAL A 270 2.00 -11.98 11.77
C VAL A 270 0.48 -12.12 11.76
N GLU A 271 -0.10 -12.70 12.80
CA GLU A 271 -1.55 -12.74 12.99
C GLU A 271 -2.00 -11.42 13.62
N ILE A 272 -2.95 -10.70 13.00
CA ILE A 272 -3.43 -9.38 13.48
C ILE A 272 -4.86 -9.42 14.00
N ALA A 273 -5.59 -10.49 13.68
CA ALA A 273 -6.88 -10.85 14.23
C ALA A 273 -7.06 -12.36 14.00
N SER A 274 -8.01 -13.02 14.69
CA SER A 274 -8.20 -14.47 14.57
C SER A 274 -8.30 -14.94 13.11
N GLY A 275 -7.33 -15.74 12.67
CA GLY A 275 -7.28 -16.29 11.31
C GLY A 275 -6.87 -15.29 10.21
N VAL A 276 -6.50 -14.06 10.57
CA VAL A 276 -6.10 -12.99 9.65
C VAL A 276 -4.61 -12.72 9.76
N GLN A 277 -3.90 -12.97 8.67
CA GLN A 277 -2.46 -12.80 8.58
C GLN A 277 -2.12 -11.45 7.95
N TYR A 278 -1.00 -10.84 8.34
CA TYR A 278 -0.52 -9.58 7.81
C TYR A 278 0.95 -9.67 7.44
N LEU A 279 1.32 -9.14 6.27
CA LEU A 279 2.70 -8.99 5.82
C LEU A 279 3.33 -7.76 6.49
N ALA A 280 3.90 -7.97 7.68
CA ALA A 280 4.44 -6.91 8.53
C ALA A 280 5.92 -6.63 8.28
N TRP A 281 6.30 -5.39 8.56
CA TRP A 281 7.69 -5.02 8.79
C TRP A 281 7.89 -4.98 10.30
N THR A 282 8.87 -5.72 10.79
CA THR A 282 8.99 -6.02 12.22
C THR A 282 10.35 -5.65 12.75
N PHE A 283 10.42 -5.45 14.06
CA PHE A 283 11.66 -5.62 14.81
C PHE A 283 11.59 -6.98 15.52
N GLY A 284 12.53 -7.88 15.26
CA GLY A 284 12.60 -9.18 15.93
C GLY A 284 11.54 -10.20 15.51
N GLY A 285 10.84 -9.99 14.39
CA GLY A 285 9.85 -10.95 13.87
C GLY A 285 8.46 -10.85 14.49
N SER A 286 8.20 -9.86 15.35
CA SER A 286 6.91 -9.63 16.00
C SER A 286 6.42 -8.19 15.83
N VAL A 287 5.12 -7.99 16.05
CA VAL A 287 4.49 -6.66 16.17
C VAL A 287 3.64 -6.65 17.44
N PRO A 288 3.90 -5.77 18.41
CA PRO A 288 5.05 -4.86 18.48
C PRO A 288 6.39 -5.62 18.51
N GLY A 289 7.48 -4.91 18.26
CA GLY A 289 8.82 -5.42 18.50
C GLY A 289 9.06 -5.75 19.98
N PRO A 290 10.18 -6.41 20.32
CA PRO A 290 10.51 -6.78 21.69
C PRO A 290 10.44 -5.60 22.66
N VAL A 291 9.76 -5.80 23.79
CA VAL A 291 9.81 -4.82 24.88
C VAL A 291 11.23 -4.81 25.46
N LEU A 292 11.83 -3.63 25.52
CA LEU A 292 13.12 -3.42 26.16
C LEU A 292 12.89 -2.90 27.57
N HIS A 293 13.60 -3.45 28.56
CA HIS A 293 13.46 -3.04 29.95
C HIS A 293 14.84 -2.71 30.53
N VAL A 294 15.04 -1.44 30.87
CA VAL A 294 16.30 -0.87 31.35
C VAL A 294 16.05 0.02 32.57
N ARG A 295 17.12 0.51 33.20
CA ARG A 295 17.04 1.46 34.32
C ARG A 295 17.52 2.84 33.92
N GLN A 296 16.99 3.86 34.58
CA GLN A 296 17.49 5.22 34.48
C GLN A 296 18.98 5.28 34.83
N GLY A 297 19.75 6.00 34.02
CA GLY A 297 21.22 6.12 34.13
C GLY A 297 22.01 5.01 33.44
N GLN A 298 21.35 3.94 32.96
CA GLN A 298 22.02 2.84 32.26
C GLN A 298 22.43 3.25 30.84
N THR A 299 23.63 2.88 30.41
CA THR A 299 24.11 3.07 29.03
C THR A 299 23.62 1.92 28.16
N VAL A 300 22.85 2.23 27.11
CA VAL A 300 22.29 1.27 26.17
C VAL A 300 23.12 1.29 24.88
N ASN A 301 23.87 0.21 24.64
CA ASN A 301 24.62 -0.01 23.40
C ASN A 301 23.72 -0.73 22.40
N VAL A 302 23.23 0.01 21.41
CA VAL A 302 22.32 -0.50 20.37
C VAL A 302 23.13 -1.03 19.19
N THR A 303 22.82 -2.25 18.78
CA THR A 303 23.14 -2.78 17.45
C THR A 303 21.84 -2.97 16.68
N PHE A 304 21.62 -2.16 15.67
CA PHE A 304 20.49 -2.31 14.76
C PHE A 304 20.95 -2.97 13.46
N VAL A 305 20.34 -4.10 13.11
CA VAL A 305 20.63 -4.87 11.90
C VAL A 305 19.42 -4.83 11.00
N ASN A 306 19.60 -4.48 9.72
CA ASN A 306 18.53 -4.52 8.75
C ASN A 306 18.61 -5.81 7.91
N ASN A 307 17.75 -6.78 8.18
CA ASN A 307 17.56 -7.99 7.39
C ASN A 307 16.31 -7.93 6.49
N GLY A 308 15.63 -6.79 6.44
CA GLY A 308 14.46 -6.58 5.60
C GLY A 308 14.83 -6.32 4.14
N MET A 309 13.81 -6.26 3.28
CA MET A 309 14.00 -6.01 1.84
C MET A 309 14.17 -4.53 1.47
N MET A 310 13.93 -3.61 2.41
CA MET A 310 14.01 -2.16 2.20
C MET A 310 14.82 -1.44 3.28
N LEU A 311 15.01 -0.12 3.12
CA LEU A 311 15.68 0.71 4.12
C LEU A 311 14.88 0.76 5.43
N HIS A 312 15.56 0.53 6.55
CA HIS A 312 14.97 0.66 7.90
C HIS A 312 15.90 1.43 8.81
N SER A 313 15.35 2.00 9.87
CA SER A 313 16.08 2.67 10.94
C SER A 313 15.42 2.33 12.27
N ILE A 314 15.96 2.88 13.34
CA ILE A 314 15.43 2.76 14.68
C ILE A 314 15.56 4.11 15.37
N ASP A 315 14.45 4.64 15.87
CA ASP A 315 14.32 5.87 16.65
C ASP A 315 13.82 5.47 18.04
N PHE A 316 14.48 5.94 19.10
CA PHE A 316 14.12 5.66 20.48
C PHE A 316 13.72 6.95 21.17
N HIS A 317 12.49 7.06 21.64
CA HIS A 317 12.07 8.26 22.38
C HIS A 317 12.73 8.36 23.77
N ALA A 318 13.29 7.25 24.28
CA ALA A 318 14.10 7.23 25.50
C ALA A 318 15.54 7.76 25.31
N ALA A 319 15.96 8.10 24.08
CA ALA A 319 17.34 8.44 23.76
C ALA A 319 17.49 9.90 23.31
N GLN A 320 18.44 10.60 23.94
CA GLN A 320 18.84 11.96 23.56
C GLN A 320 20.13 11.90 22.72
N VAL A 321 19.98 11.66 21.41
CA VAL A 321 21.11 11.49 20.48
C VAL A 321 20.91 12.25 19.17
N ALA A 322 21.98 12.45 18.41
CA ALA A 322 21.91 13.08 17.09
C ALA A 322 21.27 12.13 16.05
N PRO A 323 20.08 12.44 15.51
CA PRO A 323 19.31 11.50 14.70
C PRO A 323 19.94 11.22 13.33
N ASN A 324 20.68 12.19 12.76
CA ASN A 324 21.39 12.01 11.48
C ASN A 324 22.51 10.95 11.55
N VAL A 325 22.96 10.58 12.75
CA VAL A 325 23.96 9.54 12.97
C VAL A 325 23.30 8.27 13.51
N ALA A 326 22.55 8.39 14.61
CA ALA A 326 21.99 7.23 15.32
C ALA A 326 20.80 6.61 14.59
N TYR A 327 19.94 7.43 13.98
CA TYR A 327 18.65 7.01 13.39
C TYR A 327 18.67 7.07 11.86
N ARG A 328 19.86 7.10 11.26
CA ARG A 328 19.99 7.06 9.80
C ARG A 328 19.36 5.79 9.25
N SER A 329 18.79 5.88 8.04
CA SER A 329 18.37 4.69 7.31
C SER A 329 19.56 3.78 7.00
N VAL A 330 19.34 2.49 7.21
CA VAL A 330 20.32 1.41 7.04
C VAL A 330 19.86 0.54 5.88
N ASN A 331 20.75 0.22 4.95
CA ASN A 331 20.40 -0.63 3.80
C ASN A 331 20.17 -2.09 4.25
N PRO A 332 19.42 -2.88 3.46
CA PRO A 332 19.37 -4.33 3.61
C PRO A 332 20.76 -4.96 3.72
N GLY A 333 20.95 -5.85 4.70
CA GLY A 333 22.20 -6.52 5.01
C GLY A 333 23.21 -5.69 5.81
N GLU A 334 22.94 -4.41 6.06
CA GLU A 334 23.81 -3.53 6.84
C GLU A 334 23.35 -3.42 8.30
N LYS A 335 24.24 -2.82 9.12
CA LYS A 335 23.95 -2.49 10.51
C LYS A 335 24.42 -1.09 10.88
N VAL A 336 23.83 -0.53 11.92
CA VAL A 336 24.33 0.67 12.60
C VAL A 336 24.49 0.36 14.09
N GLN A 337 25.48 0.98 14.71
CA GLN A 337 25.74 0.88 16.13
C GLN A 337 25.87 2.28 16.72
N PHE A 338 25.23 2.48 17.86
CA PHE A 338 25.30 3.71 18.63
C PHE A 338 24.97 3.41 20.08
N SER A 339 25.22 4.38 20.95
CA SER A 339 24.92 4.27 22.37
C SER A 339 24.21 5.51 22.86
N PHE A 340 23.33 5.34 23.84
CA PHE A 340 22.72 6.45 24.58
C PHE A 340 22.64 6.10 26.06
N ILE A 341 22.49 7.11 26.91
CA ILE A 341 22.19 6.91 28.33
C ILE A 341 20.68 7.11 28.50
N ALA A 342 20.00 6.17 29.16
CA ALA A 342 18.58 6.30 29.49
C ALA A 342 18.41 7.32 30.63
N LEU A 343 18.43 8.61 30.31
CA LEU A 343 18.47 9.70 31.31
C LEU A 343 17.13 9.94 31.99
N VAL A 344 16.03 9.66 31.30
CA VAL A 344 14.66 9.98 31.73
C VAL A 344 13.90 8.66 31.93
N PRO A 345 13.23 8.46 33.08
CA PRO A 345 12.40 7.28 33.30
C PRO A 345 11.09 7.39 32.52
N GLY A 346 10.43 6.26 32.28
CA GLY A 346 9.16 6.27 31.55
C GLY A 346 8.90 5.02 30.74
N ALA A 347 7.70 5.00 30.14
CA ALA A 347 7.36 4.12 29.03
C ALA A 347 7.50 4.92 27.74
N PHE A 348 8.33 4.46 26.81
CA PHE A 348 8.60 5.16 25.57
C PHE A 348 8.40 4.24 24.38
N VAL A 349 7.96 4.80 23.26
CA VAL A 349 8.00 4.09 21.98
C VAL A 349 9.43 4.06 21.44
N TYR A 350 9.74 3.00 20.71
CA TYR A 350 10.75 3.06 19.67
C TYR A 350 10.11 2.67 18.35
N HIS A 351 10.53 3.26 17.23
CA HIS A 351 9.94 2.97 15.93
C HIS A 351 10.93 3.17 14.79
N CYS A 352 10.59 2.75 13.58
CA CYS A 352 11.40 3.07 12.40
C CYS A 352 11.22 4.56 12.03
N GLY A 353 12.32 5.27 11.78
CA GLY A 353 12.35 6.68 11.36
C GLY A 353 12.62 6.87 9.86
N THR A 354 12.61 5.81 9.06
CA THR A 354 12.90 5.89 7.62
C THR A 354 11.70 6.50 6.89
N PRO A 355 11.89 7.51 6.02
CA PRO A 355 10.81 8.05 5.21
C PRO A 355 10.26 7.05 4.17
N PRO A 356 8.93 6.97 3.95
CA PRO A 356 7.88 7.67 4.69
C PRO A 356 7.56 6.97 6.04
N VAL A 357 7.80 7.68 7.15
CA VAL A 357 7.70 7.13 8.52
C VAL A 357 6.33 6.52 8.81
N LEU A 358 5.26 7.19 8.34
CA LEU A 358 3.89 6.71 8.45
C LEU A 358 3.71 5.28 7.92
N GLN A 359 4.32 4.97 6.77
CA GLN A 359 4.21 3.63 6.17
C GLN A 359 4.99 2.59 6.99
N HIS A 360 6.14 2.97 7.53
CA HIS A 360 6.93 2.07 8.36
C HIS A 360 6.23 1.70 9.67
N MET A 361 5.68 2.70 10.36
CA MET A 361 4.92 2.48 11.58
C MET A 361 3.63 1.73 11.30
N GLY A 362 2.85 2.14 10.30
CA GLY A 362 1.59 1.48 9.92
C GLY A 362 1.74 0.03 9.42
N ASN A 363 2.97 -0.42 9.12
CA ASN A 363 3.29 -1.80 8.79
C ASN A 363 3.85 -2.63 9.97
N GLY A 364 3.92 -2.05 11.18
CA GLY A 364 4.29 -2.78 12.40
C GLY A 364 5.65 -2.42 13.00
N MET A 365 6.40 -1.45 12.46
CA MET A 365 7.74 -1.12 12.95
C MET A 365 7.72 -0.18 14.17
N TYR A 366 7.22 -0.70 15.29
CA TYR A 366 7.21 -0.03 16.58
C TYR A 366 7.35 -1.03 17.73
N GLY A 367 7.79 -0.57 18.89
CA GLY A 367 7.85 -1.33 20.13
C GLY A 367 7.98 -0.41 21.33
N ALA A 368 8.16 -0.98 22.52
CA ALA A 368 8.26 -0.22 23.77
C ALA A 368 9.63 -0.40 24.43
N ILE A 369 10.17 0.69 24.98
CA ILE A 369 11.27 0.68 25.93
C ILE A 369 10.79 1.26 27.26
N ILE A 370 10.90 0.46 28.32
CA ILE A 370 10.57 0.81 29.69
C ILE A 370 11.86 1.16 30.42
N VAL A 371 11.91 2.35 30.99
CA VAL A 371 13.03 2.87 31.78
C VAL A 371 12.55 3.02 33.22
N ASP A 372 12.96 2.08 34.07
CA ASP A 372 12.68 2.14 35.51
C ASP A 372 13.31 3.39 36.13
N PRO A 373 12.58 4.14 36.97
CA PRO A 373 13.12 5.32 37.63
C PRO A 373 14.16 4.99 38.68
N ALA A 374 15.14 5.88 38.83
CA ALA A 374 16.17 5.78 39.86
C ALA A 374 15.57 5.91 41.26
N GLU A 375 14.55 6.76 41.42
CA GLU A 375 13.66 6.76 42.58
C GLU A 375 12.50 5.78 42.31
N PRO A 376 12.43 4.63 42.99
CA PRO A 376 11.45 3.61 42.64
C PRO A 376 10.01 4.09 42.90
N LEU A 377 9.13 3.82 41.93
CA LEU A 377 7.68 3.90 42.15
C LEU A 377 7.24 2.89 43.23
N PRO A 378 6.04 3.04 43.82
CA PRO A 378 5.47 2.04 44.72
C PRO A 378 5.56 0.63 44.14
N VAL A 379 5.88 -0.35 44.97
CA VAL A 379 6.04 -1.75 44.51
C VAL A 379 4.73 -2.26 43.93
N ALA A 380 4.77 -2.71 42.68
CA ALA A 380 3.66 -3.38 42.01
C ALA A 380 3.81 -4.90 42.13
N ASP A 381 2.70 -5.60 42.33
CA ASP A 381 2.67 -7.06 42.42
C ASP A 381 2.74 -7.71 41.03
N VAL A 382 2.18 -7.03 40.02
CA VAL A 382 2.13 -7.49 38.62
C VAL A 382 2.41 -6.32 37.70
N ASN A 383 3.23 -6.53 36.67
CA ASN A 383 3.64 -5.49 35.72
C ASN A 383 3.32 -5.94 34.28
N TYR A 384 2.48 -5.18 33.58
CA TYR A 384 2.15 -5.42 32.18
C TYR A 384 2.56 -4.25 31.28
N VAL A 385 2.84 -4.53 30.02
CA VAL A 385 3.10 -3.58 28.95
C VAL A 385 2.05 -3.78 27.87
N LEU A 386 1.34 -2.71 27.55
CA LEU A 386 0.34 -2.65 26.50
C LEU A 386 0.76 -1.59 25.49
N VAL A 387 0.90 -1.98 24.23
CA VAL A 387 1.24 -1.10 23.12
C VAL A 387 0.02 -0.97 22.23
N GLN A 388 -0.66 0.17 22.29
CA GLN A 388 -1.76 0.47 21.37
C GLN A 388 -1.20 0.85 20.00
N SER A 389 -1.86 0.37 18.94
CA SER A 389 -1.47 0.65 17.56
C SER A 389 -2.62 0.43 16.58
N GLU A 390 -2.41 0.82 15.33
CA GLU A 390 -3.43 0.80 14.29
C GLU A 390 -3.01 -0.05 13.07
N TRP A 391 -3.93 -0.86 12.55
CA TRP A 391 -3.77 -1.58 11.29
C TRP A 391 -4.59 -0.96 10.16
N TYR A 392 -3.92 -0.70 9.05
CA TYR A 392 -4.50 -0.14 7.83
C TYR A 392 -4.36 -1.16 6.71
N THR A 393 -5.40 -1.95 6.48
CA THR A 393 -5.28 -3.20 5.73
C THR A 393 -5.76 -3.11 4.29
N GLN A 394 -5.07 -3.83 3.42
CA GLN A 394 -5.50 -4.20 2.06
C GLN A 394 -5.35 -5.71 1.91
N GLN A 395 -6.37 -6.36 1.36
CA GLN A 395 -6.34 -7.80 1.12
C GLN A 395 -5.38 -8.15 -0.01
N VAL A 396 -4.48 -9.11 0.25
CA VAL A 396 -3.56 -9.66 -0.76
C VAL A 396 -4.15 -10.93 -1.36
N SER A 397 -4.52 -11.89 -0.50
CA SER A 397 -5.10 -13.18 -0.90
C SER A 397 -5.72 -13.87 0.30
N GLY A 398 -6.94 -14.41 0.15
CA GLY A 398 -7.62 -15.09 1.26
C GLY A 398 -7.72 -14.20 2.50
N THR A 399 -7.26 -14.66 3.66
CA THR A 399 -7.22 -13.87 4.90
C THR A 399 -5.88 -13.15 5.11
N GLN A 400 -5.01 -13.13 4.11
CA GLN A 400 -3.72 -12.43 4.16
C GLN A 400 -3.87 -10.97 3.72
N MET A 401 -3.36 -10.07 4.55
CA MET A 401 -3.43 -8.62 4.44
C MET A 401 -2.04 -8.00 4.31
N THR A 402 -2.00 -6.76 3.85
CA THR A 402 -0.82 -5.87 3.81
C THR A 402 -1.26 -4.43 4.10
N GLY A 403 -0.33 -3.49 4.14
CA GLY A 403 -0.60 -2.08 4.42
C GLY A 403 -1.26 -1.31 3.28
N ASP A 404 -2.33 -0.58 3.57
CA ASP A 404 -2.95 0.41 2.69
C ASP A 404 -2.52 1.83 3.09
N TYR A 405 -1.57 2.39 2.32
CA TYR A 405 -1.02 3.72 2.59
C TYR A 405 -2.06 4.85 2.45
N GLN A 406 -3.08 4.68 1.60
CA GLN A 406 -4.13 5.70 1.46
C GLN A 406 -5.01 5.74 2.69
N LYS A 407 -5.38 4.57 3.24
CA LYS A 407 -6.12 4.53 4.51
C LYS A 407 -5.31 5.14 5.66
N MET A 408 -3.98 4.98 5.67
CA MET A 408 -3.09 5.62 6.65
C MET A 408 -3.17 7.15 6.55
N LEU A 409 -3.14 7.71 5.34
CA LEU A 409 -3.29 9.16 5.11
C LEU A 409 -4.68 9.68 5.49
N ASP A 410 -5.71 8.88 5.25
CA ASP A 410 -7.10 9.22 5.57
C ASP A 410 -7.46 8.97 7.05
N VAL A 411 -6.51 8.46 7.85
CA VAL A 411 -6.69 8.09 9.27
C VAL A 411 -7.92 7.19 9.46
N ARG A 412 -8.03 6.19 8.57
CA ARG A 412 -9.10 5.18 8.59
C ARG A 412 -8.54 3.78 8.87
N PRO A 413 -8.19 3.45 10.12
CA PRO A 413 -7.73 2.12 10.46
C PRO A 413 -8.89 1.12 10.41
N ASP A 414 -8.57 -0.10 9.99
CA ASP A 414 -9.50 -1.23 10.02
C ASP A 414 -9.50 -1.89 11.40
N GLU A 415 -8.34 -1.92 12.08
CA GLU A 415 -8.23 -2.36 13.48
C GLU A 415 -7.45 -1.35 14.31
N VAL A 416 -7.81 -1.25 15.59
CA VAL A 416 -6.99 -0.62 16.64
C VAL A 416 -6.78 -1.68 17.69
N VAL A 417 -5.56 -1.91 18.14
CA VAL A 417 -5.20 -3.13 18.87
C VAL A 417 -4.25 -2.82 20.02
N PHE A 418 -4.35 -3.61 21.10
CA PHE A 418 -3.28 -3.70 22.10
C PHE A 418 -2.37 -4.86 21.73
N ASN A 419 -1.05 -4.62 21.71
CA ASN A 419 0.00 -5.60 21.41
C ASN A 419 -0.20 -6.35 20.08
N GLY A 420 -0.61 -5.61 19.04
CA GLY A 420 -0.58 -6.06 17.64
C GLY A 420 -1.74 -6.92 17.16
N VAL A 421 -2.59 -7.45 18.06
CA VAL A 421 -3.67 -8.37 17.68
C VAL A 421 -5.02 -7.91 18.24
N ALA A 422 -6.03 -7.81 17.38
CA ALA A 422 -7.38 -7.39 17.75
C ALA A 422 -8.01 -8.38 18.74
N PHE A 423 -8.58 -7.85 19.84
CA PHE A 423 -9.32 -8.60 20.87
C PHE A 423 -8.57 -9.75 21.56
N GLN A 424 -7.26 -9.91 21.36
CA GLN A 424 -6.53 -11.08 21.89
C GLN A 424 -6.65 -11.25 23.41
N TYR A 425 -6.78 -10.16 24.15
CA TYR A 425 -6.91 -10.18 25.60
C TYR A 425 -8.35 -10.41 26.09
N ASN A 426 -9.33 -10.50 25.19
CA ASN A 426 -10.63 -11.06 25.53
C ASN A 426 -10.57 -12.60 25.58
N ASP A 427 -9.85 -13.19 24.62
CA ASP A 427 -9.60 -14.63 24.55
C ASP A 427 -8.58 -15.10 25.60
N HIS A 428 -7.58 -14.25 25.87
CA HIS A 428 -6.47 -14.51 26.79
C HIS A 428 -6.35 -13.40 27.84
N PRO A 429 -7.24 -13.35 28.86
CA PRO A 429 -7.24 -12.29 29.84
C PRO A 429 -5.91 -12.12 30.59
N LEU A 430 -5.56 -10.87 30.89
CA LEU A 430 -4.56 -10.55 31.90
C LEU A 430 -5.05 -11.03 33.28
N THR A 431 -4.16 -11.28 34.24
CA THR A 431 -4.56 -11.85 35.53
C THR A 431 -4.01 -11.05 36.72
N ALA A 432 -4.80 -10.95 37.78
CA ALA A 432 -4.40 -10.35 39.06
C ALA A 432 -5.22 -10.95 40.20
N LYS A 433 -4.85 -10.61 41.44
CA LYS A 433 -5.63 -10.94 42.65
C LYS A 433 -6.21 -9.70 43.29
N VAL A 434 -7.29 -9.88 44.06
CA VAL A 434 -7.86 -8.82 44.88
C VAL A 434 -6.78 -8.20 45.77
N GLY A 435 -6.74 -6.86 45.80
CA GLY A 435 -5.78 -6.09 46.58
C GLY A 435 -4.38 -5.97 45.97
N GLN A 436 -4.06 -6.69 44.89
CA GLN A 436 -2.78 -6.51 44.19
C GLN A 436 -2.73 -5.16 43.47
N ARG A 437 -1.55 -4.53 43.49
CA ARG A 437 -1.21 -3.41 42.63
C ARG A 437 -0.78 -3.93 41.27
N VAL A 438 -1.64 -3.71 40.29
CA VAL A 438 -1.36 -3.99 38.87
C VAL A 438 -0.78 -2.72 38.26
N ARG A 439 0.48 -2.78 37.82
CA ARG A 439 1.12 -1.72 37.06
C ARG A 439 1.00 -1.99 35.56
N LEU A 440 0.54 -0.99 34.82
CA LEU A 440 0.39 -1.04 33.37
C LEU A 440 1.26 0.05 32.76
N TYR A 441 2.23 -0.34 31.94
CA TYR A 441 2.97 0.56 31.06
C TYR A 441 2.22 0.59 29.73
N VAL A 442 1.48 1.67 29.46
CA VAL A 442 0.69 1.78 28.24
C VAL A 442 1.37 2.75 27.30
N VAL A 443 1.80 2.26 26.15
CA VAL A 443 2.43 3.04 25.08
C VAL A 443 1.45 3.13 23.93
N ASP A 444 1.14 4.33 23.47
CA ASP A 444 0.42 4.52 22.21
C ASP A 444 1.44 4.70 21.09
N ALA A 445 1.66 3.66 20.29
CA ALA A 445 2.54 3.74 19.14
C ALA A 445 1.88 4.45 17.95
N GLY A 446 0.55 4.58 17.93
CA GLY A 446 -0.22 5.16 16.83
C GLY A 446 -0.22 4.32 15.54
N PRO A 447 -0.02 4.93 14.35
CA PRO A 447 0.69 6.19 14.16
C PRO A 447 -0.15 7.47 14.26
N ASN A 448 -1.49 7.43 14.38
CA ASN A 448 -2.34 8.62 14.19
C ASN A 448 -3.33 8.91 15.32
N LEU A 449 -3.96 7.89 15.91
CA LEU A 449 -5.06 8.02 16.86
C LEU A 449 -4.55 8.15 18.30
N VAL A 450 -5.26 8.93 19.11
CA VAL A 450 -5.02 9.06 20.56
C VAL A 450 -5.76 7.94 21.28
N SER A 451 -5.07 7.19 22.14
CA SER A 451 -5.69 6.25 23.06
C SER A 451 -6.38 6.96 24.23
N ALA A 452 -7.70 6.79 24.37
CA ALA A 452 -8.43 7.20 25.58
C ALA A 452 -8.48 6.04 26.58
N PHE A 453 -7.33 5.64 27.12
CA PHE A 453 -7.21 4.40 27.91
C PHE A 453 -8.06 4.41 29.17
N HIS A 454 -8.85 3.34 29.35
CA HIS A 454 -9.80 3.18 30.45
C HIS A 454 -9.91 1.72 30.91
N ILE A 455 -10.18 1.51 32.20
CA ILE A 455 -10.54 0.19 32.76
C ILE A 455 -11.97 0.26 33.33
N ILE A 456 -12.90 -0.43 32.69
CA ILE A 456 -14.30 -0.50 33.09
C ILE A 456 -14.42 -1.20 34.44
N GLY A 457 -15.15 -0.57 35.37
CA GLY A 457 -15.31 -1.05 36.74
C GLY A 457 -14.09 -0.79 37.64
N GLY A 458 -13.03 -0.19 37.10
CA GLY A 458 -11.84 0.24 37.84
C GLY A 458 -11.69 1.77 37.87
N MET A 459 -10.82 2.23 38.76
CA MET A 459 -10.24 3.57 38.71
C MET A 459 -8.72 3.44 38.86
N PHE A 460 -7.98 4.35 38.24
CA PHE A 460 -6.54 4.38 38.43
C PHE A 460 -6.22 4.89 39.83
N ALA A 461 -5.52 4.06 40.61
CA ALA A 461 -5.00 4.44 41.92
C ALA A 461 -3.92 5.51 41.76
N ALA A 462 -3.13 5.42 40.69
CA ALA A 462 -2.15 6.41 40.29
C ALA A 462 -1.96 6.41 38.77
N VAL A 463 -1.68 7.59 38.20
CA VAL A 463 -1.21 7.77 36.84
C VAL A 463 0.10 8.56 36.92
N TYR A 464 1.15 8.04 36.30
CA TYR A 464 2.47 8.66 36.22
C TYR A 464 2.76 8.97 34.73
N PRO A 465 2.49 10.20 34.26
CA PRO A 465 2.68 10.57 32.86
C PRO A 465 4.11 10.39 32.35
N ASP A 466 5.09 10.46 33.25
CA ASP A 466 6.53 10.42 33.00
C ASP A 466 7.27 9.44 33.93
N ALA A 467 6.53 8.49 34.53
CA ALA A 467 7.05 7.55 35.53
C ALA A 467 7.77 8.20 36.73
N ASP A 468 7.40 9.43 37.08
CA ASP A 468 7.86 10.12 38.29
C ASP A 468 6.75 10.10 39.36
N ALA A 469 7.07 9.63 40.56
CA ALA A 469 6.15 9.58 41.69
C ALA A 469 5.72 10.99 42.16
N HIS A 470 6.54 12.02 41.93
CA HIS A 470 6.23 13.41 42.29
C HIS A 470 5.19 14.05 41.36
N HIS A 471 4.99 13.50 40.16
CA HIS A 471 4.00 13.97 39.17
C HIS A 471 2.74 13.08 39.12
N THR A 472 2.51 12.31 40.18
CA THR A 472 1.37 11.37 40.25
C THR A 472 0.03 12.11 40.19
N LEU A 473 -0.84 11.65 39.30
CA LEU A 473 -2.25 12.00 39.29
C LEU A 473 -3.06 10.88 39.95
N THR A 474 -4.07 11.23 40.74
CA THR A 474 -4.95 10.25 41.40
C THR A 474 -6.40 10.50 41.02
N GLY A 475 -7.23 9.46 41.09
CA GLY A 475 -8.66 9.55 40.82
C GLY A 475 -9.04 9.69 39.34
N ALA A 476 -8.10 9.48 38.42
CA ALA A 476 -8.39 9.45 36.99
C ALA A 476 -9.17 8.18 36.63
N SER A 477 -10.28 8.33 35.92
CA SER A 477 -11.02 7.19 35.34
C SER A 477 -10.49 6.80 33.97
N THR A 478 -10.11 7.80 33.17
CA THR A 478 -9.67 7.66 31.78
C THR A 478 -8.55 8.66 31.56
N TYR A 479 -7.53 8.28 30.79
CA TYR A 479 -6.39 9.15 30.53
C TYR A 479 -6.01 9.13 29.03
N PRO A 480 -5.84 10.28 28.38
CA PRO A 480 -5.42 10.33 26.99
C PRO A 480 -3.91 10.06 26.86
N ILE A 481 -3.54 9.20 25.92
CA ILE A 481 -2.16 8.89 25.56
C ILE A 481 -2.04 9.23 24.07
N SER A 482 -1.13 10.14 23.72
CA SER A 482 -0.97 10.60 22.33
C SER A 482 -0.12 9.61 21.50
N PRO A 483 -0.25 9.58 20.16
CA PRO A 483 0.68 8.83 19.31
C PRO A 483 2.14 9.17 19.64
N GLY A 484 2.95 8.14 19.92
CA GLY A 484 4.33 8.25 20.34
C GLY A 484 4.54 8.50 21.83
N GLN A 485 3.49 8.52 22.65
CA GLN A 485 3.58 8.72 24.10
C GLN A 485 3.46 7.38 24.84
N GLY A 486 4.05 7.28 26.03
CA GLY A 486 3.71 6.25 26.99
C GLY A 486 3.41 6.83 28.37
N VAL A 487 2.60 6.11 29.14
CA VAL A 487 2.14 6.49 30.48
C VAL A 487 2.11 5.25 31.38
N VAL A 488 2.44 5.42 32.65
CA VAL A 488 2.40 4.34 33.64
C VAL A 488 1.17 4.49 34.53
N PHE A 489 0.45 3.40 34.75
CA PHE A 489 -0.76 3.36 35.58
C PHE A 489 -0.60 2.33 36.68
N ASP A 490 -1.10 2.66 37.88
CA ASP A 490 -1.38 1.65 38.90
C ASP A 490 -2.90 1.51 39.07
N ALA A 491 -3.39 0.27 39.06
CA ALA A 491 -4.75 -0.09 39.40
C ALA A 491 -4.79 -1.09 40.57
N VAL A 492 -5.79 -0.98 41.43
CA VAL A 492 -6.03 -1.91 42.55
C VAL A 492 -7.51 -2.26 42.59
N PHE A 493 -7.80 -3.56 42.55
CA PHE A 493 -9.17 -4.07 42.47
C PHE A 493 -9.61 -4.63 43.82
N GLN A 494 -10.79 -4.19 44.27
CA GLN A 494 -11.33 -4.53 45.59
C GLN A 494 -12.23 -5.77 45.58
N GLN A 495 -12.64 -6.22 44.40
CA GLN A 495 -13.54 -7.36 44.23
C GLN A 495 -13.04 -8.27 43.11
N PRO A 496 -13.24 -9.59 43.23
CA PRO A 496 -12.97 -10.49 42.13
C PRO A 496 -13.94 -10.22 40.98
N GLY A 497 -13.49 -10.41 39.75
CA GLY A 497 -14.31 -10.13 38.56
C GLY A 497 -13.47 -9.99 37.30
N LYS A 498 -14.16 -9.73 36.18
CA LYS A 498 -13.54 -9.43 34.89
C LYS A 498 -13.68 -7.92 34.64
N TYR A 499 -12.56 -7.24 34.51
CA TYR A 499 -12.47 -5.80 34.32
C TYR A 499 -11.98 -5.52 32.90
N PRO A 500 -12.84 -5.09 31.97
CA PRO A 500 -12.41 -4.75 30.63
C PRO A 500 -11.50 -3.53 30.62
N PHE A 501 -10.39 -3.59 29.90
CA PHE A 501 -9.59 -2.42 29.55
C PHE A 501 -9.77 -2.11 28.07
N VAL A 502 -9.92 -0.82 27.74
CA VAL A 502 -10.33 -0.37 26.40
C VAL A 502 -9.67 0.96 26.03
N ASP A 503 -9.66 1.25 24.73
CA ASP A 503 -9.68 2.63 24.26
C ASP A 503 -11.12 3.17 24.29
N HIS A 504 -11.38 4.22 25.08
CA HIS A 504 -12.70 4.81 25.23
C HIS A 504 -13.14 5.66 24.01
N SER A 505 -12.30 5.79 22.99
CA SER A 505 -12.77 6.09 21.63
C SER A 505 -13.56 4.88 21.14
N MET A 506 -14.87 4.85 21.38
CA MET A 506 -15.69 3.64 21.25
C MET A 506 -15.55 2.92 19.90
N ARG A 507 -15.25 3.63 18.81
CA ARG A 507 -14.90 2.99 17.54
C ARG A 507 -13.69 2.07 17.66
N ALA A 508 -12.59 2.53 18.27
CA ALA A 508 -11.38 1.75 18.50
C ALA A 508 -11.65 0.48 19.32
N MET A 509 -12.48 0.58 20.36
CA MET A 509 -12.95 -0.58 21.13
C MET A 509 -13.67 -1.61 20.24
N GLU A 510 -14.61 -1.15 19.39
CA GLU A 510 -15.39 -2.00 18.47
C GLU A 510 -14.54 -2.65 17.38
N ILE A 511 -13.31 -2.14 17.11
CA ILE A 511 -12.39 -2.67 16.10
C ILE A 511 -11.07 -3.19 16.70
N GLY A 512 -11.10 -3.69 17.95
CA GLY A 512 -10.03 -4.52 18.49
C GLY A 512 -9.38 -4.03 19.78
N ALA A 513 -9.54 -2.76 20.16
CA ALA A 513 -8.81 -2.14 21.28
C ALA A 513 -9.52 -2.42 22.61
N ALA A 514 -9.70 -3.70 22.91
CA ALA A 514 -10.37 -4.21 24.09
C ALA A 514 -9.70 -5.49 24.59
N GLY A 515 -9.65 -5.62 25.91
CA GLY A 515 -9.14 -6.81 26.60
C GLY A 515 -9.74 -6.95 27.99
N LEU A 516 -9.51 -8.09 28.63
CA LEU A 516 -9.98 -8.37 29.99
C LEU A 516 -8.81 -8.49 30.96
N LEU A 517 -8.99 -7.94 32.15
CA LEU A 517 -8.21 -8.26 33.34
C LEU A 517 -9.08 -9.11 34.27
N GLU A 518 -8.72 -10.36 34.47
CA GLU A 518 -9.38 -11.30 35.36
C GLU A 518 -8.75 -11.23 36.76
N VAL A 519 -9.54 -10.75 37.72
CA VAL A 519 -9.15 -10.60 39.12
C VAL A 519 -9.75 -11.75 39.92
N THR A 520 -8.89 -12.60 40.48
CA THR A 520 -9.28 -13.71 41.35
C THR A 520 -9.19 -13.33 42.83
N PRO A 521 -9.85 -14.06 43.74
CA PRO A 521 -9.74 -13.83 45.19
C PRO A 521 -8.32 -13.81 45.74
#